data_AF-A0A8H4B505-F1
#
_entry.id   AF-A0A8H4B505-F1
#
_cell.length_a   1.000
_cell.length_b   1.000
_cell.length_c   1.000
_cell.angle_alpha   90.00
_cell.angle_beta   90.00
_cell.angle_gamma   90.00
#
_symmetry.space_group_name_H-M   'P 1'
#
loop_
_entity.id
_entity.type
_entity.pdbx_description
1 polymer ?
#
loop_
_entity_poly.entity_id
_entity_poly.type
_entity_poly.pdbx_seq_one_letter_code
_entity_poly.pdbx_strand_id
1 'polypeptide(L)'
;MKQFTYLFIIFILITILNAYTEAGISCEQLKQNGEDAETLNQKFQDLTPDSPCKNGDEACINDEFAQCVDKQFKLFPCGGGTKCVALPLLLKAGTSLTCDTEADKNTRIENAKKCVR
;
A
#
# COMPACT_ATOMS: atom_id res chain seq x y z
N MET A 1 31.05 -16.18 -38.47
CA MET A 1 29.91 -15.25 -38.67
C MET A 1 28.61 -15.78 -38.08
N LYS A 2 28.13 -16.98 -38.44
CA LYS A 2 26.87 -17.56 -37.91
C LYS A 2 26.83 -17.72 -36.38
N GLN A 3 27.93 -18.11 -35.75
CA GLN A 3 28.03 -18.31 -34.28
C GLN A 3 27.84 -17.00 -33.49
N PHE A 4 28.38 -15.89 -33.98
CA PHE A 4 28.20 -14.56 -33.38
C PHE A 4 26.75 -14.06 -33.55
N THR A 5 26.09 -14.41 -34.66
CA THR A 5 24.68 -14.10 -34.89
C THR A 5 23.76 -14.85 -33.91
N TYR A 6 24.04 -16.13 -33.59
CA TYR A 6 23.24 -16.90 -32.63
C TYR A 6 23.33 -16.36 -31.19
N LEU A 7 24.53 -15.94 -30.76
CA LEU A 7 24.73 -15.33 -29.44
C LEU A 7 23.96 -14.02 -29.27
N PHE A 8 23.89 -13.20 -30.32
CA PHE A 8 23.15 -11.94 -30.30
C PHE A 8 21.63 -12.16 -30.24
N ILE A 9 21.10 -13.16 -30.95
CA ILE A 9 19.68 -13.52 -30.92
C ILE A 9 19.26 -14.05 -29.54
N ILE A 10 20.09 -14.89 -28.90
CA ILE A 10 19.81 -15.42 -27.55
C ILE A 10 19.76 -14.29 -26.51
N PHE A 11 20.67 -13.31 -26.60
CA PHE A 11 20.67 -12.15 -25.70
C PHE A 11 19.42 -11.26 -25.88
N ILE A 12 19.00 -11.06 -27.12
CA ILE A 12 17.75 -10.34 -27.43
C ILE A 12 16.55 -11.14 -26.91
N LEU A 13 16.54 -12.48 -27.02
CA LEU A 13 15.47 -13.34 -26.51
C LEU A 13 15.36 -13.32 -24.97
N ILE A 14 16.49 -13.28 -24.26
CA ILE A 14 16.53 -13.22 -22.79
C ILE A 14 16.07 -11.84 -22.28
N THR A 15 16.42 -10.76 -22.99
CA THR A 15 16.00 -9.39 -22.61
C THR A 15 14.52 -9.14 -22.85
N ILE A 16 13.94 -9.64 -23.95
CA ILE A 16 12.49 -9.58 -24.14
C ILE A 16 11.76 -10.46 -23.12
N LEU A 17 12.27 -11.65 -22.74
CA LEU A 17 11.65 -12.47 -21.67
C LEU A 17 11.50 -11.71 -20.34
N ASN A 18 12.52 -10.93 -19.96
CA ASN A 18 12.50 -10.13 -18.73
C ASN A 18 11.59 -8.89 -18.79
N ALA A 19 11.20 -8.46 -19.99
CA ALA A 19 10.28 -7.33 -20.19
C ALA A 19 8.80 -7.75 -20.10
N TYR A 20 8.50 -9.06 -20.06
CA TYR A 20 7.14 -9.59 -19.94
C TYR A 20 6.70 -9.87 -18.49
N THR A 21 7.45 -9.41 -17.48
CA THR A 21 7.06 -9.61 -16.08
C THR A 21 5.73 -8.88 -15.78
N GLU A 22 4.80 -9.65 -15.24
CA GLU A 22 3.35 -9.43 -15.26
C GLU A 22 2.88 -8.13 -14.59
N ALA A 23 1.75 -7.60 -15.08
CA ALA A 23 0.96 -6.57 -14.43
C ALA A 23 0.30 -7.14 -13.16
N GLY A 24 1.03 -7.18 -12.05
CA GLY A 24 0.51 -7.57 -10.74
C GLY A 24 1.63 -7.72 -9.69
N ILE A 25 1.27 -7.64 -8.40
CA ILE A 25 2.21 -7.96 -7.31
C ILE A 25 2.25 -9.48 -7.04
N SER A 26 3.27 -9.97 -6.34
CA SER A 26 3.30 -11.36 -5.87
C SER A 26 2.36 -11.58 -4.66
N CYS A 27 2.08 -12.84 -4.31
CA CYS A 27 1.38 -13.17 -3.05
C CYS A 27 2.18 -12.67 -1.84
N GLU A 28 3.50 -12.88 -1.82
CA GLU A 28 4.35 -12.39 -0.73
C GLU A 28 4.26 -10.86 -0.57
N GLN A 29 4.27 -10.13 -1.68
CA GLN A 29 4.12 -8.68 -1.65
C GLN A 29 2.73 -8.26 -1.16
N LEU A 30 1.66 -8.97 -1.56
CA LEU A 30 0.31 -8.70 -1.08
C LEU A 30 0.19 -8.98 0.43
N LYS A 31 0.81 -10.06 0.91
CA LYS A 31 0.89 -10.37 2.34
C LYS A 31 1.61 -9.27 3.11
N GLN A 32 2.77 -8.81 2.60
CA GLN A 32 3.51 -7.69 3.20
C GLN A 32 2.64 -6.42 3.27
N ASN A 33 1.93 -6.08 2.19
CA ASN A 33 1.01 -4.94 2.20
C ASN A 33 -0.08 -5.08 3.28
N GLY A 34 -0.56 -6.30 3.55
CA GLY A 34 -1.52 -6.58 4.62
C GLY A 34 -0.93 -6.40 6.02
N GLU A 35 0.30 -6.85 6.25
CA GLU A 35 1.04 -6.67 7.51
C GLU A 35 1.37 -5.19 7.76
N ASP A 36 1.77 -4.47 6.71
CA ASP A 36 2.05 -3.03 6.76
C ASP A 36 0.77 -2.24 7.09
N ALA A 37 -0.36 -2.61 6.47
CA ALA A 37 -1.65 -1.96 6.72
C ALA A 37 -2.10 -2.16 8.18
N GLU A 38 -1.98 -3.38 8.73
CA GLU A 38 -2.29 -3.63 10.13
C GLU A 38 -1.39 -2.81 11.07
N THR A 39 -0.07 -2.82 10.81
CA THR A 39 0.91 -2.07 11.59
C THR A 39 0.62 -0.57 11.57
N LEU A 40 0.26 -0.01 10.41
CA LEU A 40 -0.11 1.40 10.29
C LEU A 40 -1.36 1.74 11.10
N ASN A 41 -2.43 0.92 11.00
CA ASN A 41 -3.65 1.14 11.77
C ASN A 41 -3.39 1.09 13.29
N GLN A 42 -2.46 0.24 13.76
CA GLN A 42 -2.05 0.21 15.16
C GLN A 42 -1.28 1.48 15.55
N LYS A 43 -0.27 1.86 14.76
CA LYS A 43 0.55 3.06 15.00
C LYS A 43 -0.29 4.34 15.07
N PHE A 44 -1.34 4.44 14.28
CA PHE A 44 -2.24 5.59 14.25
C PHE A 44 -3.01 5.79 15.56
N GLN A 45 -3.21 4.75 16.37
CA GLN A 45 -3.88 4.87 17.68
C GLN A 45 -3.05 5.70 18.68
N ASP A 46 -1.73 5.78 18.48
CA ASP A 46 -0.83 6.54 19.34
C ASP A 46 -0.69 8.01 18.90
N LEU A 47 -1.27 8.39 17.76
CA LEU A 47 -1.17 9.74 17.23
C LEU A 47 -2.33 10.63 17.70
N THR A 48 -1.99 11.90 17.85
CA THR A 48 -2.93 13.00 18.12
C THR A 48 -2.72 14.12 17.10
N PRO A 49 -3.64 15.08 16.97
CA PRO A 49 -3.46 16.22 16.06
C PRO A 49 -2.17 17.03 16.30
N ASP A 50 -1.66 17.00 17.54
CA ASP A 50 -0.43 17.70 17.98
C ASP A 50 0.84 16.84 17.85
N SER A 51 0.72 15.59 17.40
CA SER A 51 1.86 14.72 17.19
C SER A 51 2.83 15.30 16.16
N PRO A 52 4.17 15.26 16.40
CA PRO A 52 5.14 15.76 15.44
C PRO A 52 5.04 15.05 14.09
N CYS A 53 5.02 15.81 12.99
CA CYS A 53 4.94 15.28 11.64
C CYS A 53 5.73 16.13 10.63
N LYS A 54 6.01 15.56 9.45
CA LYS A 54 6.58 16.27 8.30
C LYS A 54 5.47 16.65 7.32
N ASN A 55 5.61 17.79 6.66
CA ASN A 55 4.61 18.23 5.67
C ASN A 55 4.37 17.15 4.62
N GLY A 56 3.09 16.82 4.41
CA GLY A 56 2.66 15.75 3.51
C GLY A 56 2.56 14.36 4.15
N ASP A 57 3.02 14.17 5.40
CA ASP A 57 2.73 12.93 6.15
C ASP A 57 1.21 12.78 6.30
N GLU A 58 0.72 11.55 6.10
CA GLU A 58 -0.69 11.21 6.22
C GLU A 58 -0.89 10.22 7.37
N ALA A 59 -2.04 10.32 8.05
CA ALA A 59 -2.40 9.44 9.14
C ALA A 59 -3.92 9.27 9.25
N CYS A 60 -4.34 8.31 10.07
CA CYS A 60 -5.69 8.30 10.62
C CYS A 60 -5.61 8.77 12.07
N ILE A 61 -6.34 9.81 12.45
CA ILE A 61 -6.33 10.35 13.82
C ILE A 61 -7.79 10.58 14.23
N ASN A 62 -8.20 10.03 15.38
CA ASN A 62 -9.59 10.10 15.85
C ASN A 62 -10.62 9.61 14.81
N ASP A 63 -10.30 8.54 14.07
CA ASP A 63 -11.11 8.02 12.96
C ASP A 63 -11.23 8.97 11.73
N GLU A 64 -10.52 10.09 11.70
CA GLU A 64 -10.50 11.06 10.60
C GLU A 64 -9.21 10.92 9.76
N PHE A 65 -9.30 11.23 8.47
CA PHE A 65 -8.10 11.34 7.64
C PHE A 65 -7.32 12.56 8.08
N ALA A 66 -6.02 12.45 8.24
CA ALA A 66 -5.16 13.54 8.67
C ALA A 66 -4.02 13.74 7.68
N GLN A 67 -3.76 15.00 7.32
CA GLN A 67 -2.56 15.38 6.56
C GLN A 67 -1.77 16.44 7.33
N CYS A 68 -0.46 16.24 7.42
CA CYS A 68 0.42 17.17 8.07
C CYS A 68 0.66 18.41 7.21
N VAL A 69 0.32 19.58 7.74
CA VAL A 69 0.59 20.90 7.16
C VAL A 69 1.20 21.78 8.25
N ASP A 70 2.34 22.38 7.95
CA ASP A 70 3.13 23.20 8.88
C ASP A 70 3.43 22.49 10.22
N LYS A 71 3.85 21.21 10.13
CA LYS A 71 4.21 20.34 11.26
C LYS A 71 3.05 20.00 12.22
N GLN A 72 1.80 20.20 11.81
CA GLN A 72 0.61 19.79 12.54
C GLN A 72 -0.34 19.00 11.66
N PHE A 73 -1.00 18.00 12.22
CA PHE A 73 -2.02 17.27 11.49
C PHE A 73 -3.31 18.10 11.36
N LYS A 74 -3.78 18.26 10.13
CA LYS A 74 -5.12 18.78 9.82
C LYS A 74 -6.04 17.61 9.54
N LEU A 75 -7.15 17.55 10.25
CA LEU A 75 -8.10 16.43 10.23
C LEU A 75 -9.22 16.74 9.24
N PHE A 76 -9.64 15.70 8.53
CA PHE A 76 -10.67 15.69 7.51
C PHE A 76 -11.63 14.52 7.82
N PRO A 77 -12.88 14.82 8.23
CA PRO A 77 -13.82 13.79 8.64
C PRO A 77 -14.17 12.84 7.51
N CYS A 78 -14.31 11.57 7.84
CA CYS A 78 -14.89 10.57 6.96
C CYS A 78 -16.43 10.69 6.95
N GLY A 79 -17.04 10.51 5.77
CA GLY A 79 -18.49 10.59 5.59
C GLY A 79 -19.21 9.26 5.87
N GLY A 80 -20.53 9.30 6.07
CA GLY A 80 -21.38 8.09 6.01
C GLY A 80 -21.12 7.03 7.08
N GLY A 81 -20.62 7.43 8.27
CA GLY A 81 -20.31 6.50 9.36
C GLY A 81 -19.06 5.64 9.14
N THR A 82 -18.25 5.99 8.13
CA THR A 82 -16.95 5.38 7.87
C THR A 82 -15.86 6.04 8.73
N LYS A 83 -14.69 5.41 8.77
CA LYS A 83 -13.51 5.81 9.53
C LYS A 83 -12.30 5.79 8.63
N CYS A 84 -11.31 6.63 8.90
CA CYS A 84 -10.02 6.52 8.24
C CYS A 84 -9.35 5.21 8.65
N VAL A 85 -8.94 4.44 7.65
CA VAL A 85 -8.25 3.16 7.81
C VAL A 85 -7.12 3.04 6.79
N ALA A 86 -6.04 2.34 7.17
CA ALA A 86 -5.03 1.89 6.21
C ALA A 86 -5.43 0.54 5.60
N LEU A 87 -5.36 0.42 4.28
CA LEU A 87 -5.72 -0.79 3.53
C LEU A 87 -4.55 -1.23 2.62
N PRO A 88 -4.39 -2.55 2.39
CA PRO A 88 -3.36 -3.06 1.49
C PRO A 88 -3.66 -2.67 0.05
N LEU A 89 -2.63 -2.29 -0.71
CA LEU A 89 -2.74 -2.13 -2.15
C LEU A 89 -2.71 -3.50 -2.84
N LEU A 90 -3.62 -3.73 -3.78
CA LEU A 90 -3.79 -5.05 -4.43
C LEU A 90 -2.98 -5.21 -5.72
N LEU A 91 -2.61 -4.10 -6.35
CA LEU A 91 -1.98 -4.07 -7.69
C LEU A 91 -0.55 -3.52 -7.67
N LYS A 92 -0.09 -2.98 -6.54
CA LYS A 92 1.26 -2.43 -6.35
C LYS A 92 1.69 -2.57 -4.89
N ALA A 93 2.98 -2.42 -4.61
CA ALA A 93 3.50 -2.45 -3.25
C ALA A 93 2.97 -1.27 -2.41
N GLY A 94 2.75 -1.50 -1.11
CA GLY A 94 2.37 -0.50 -0.13
C GLY A 94 0.91 -0.56 0.32
N THR A 95 0.48 0.54 0.95
CA THR A 95 -0.84 0.71 1.55
C THR A 95 -1.49 2.00 1.05
N SER A 96 -2.78 2.17 1.34
CA SER A 96 -3.52 3.42 1.10
C SER A 96 -4.35 3.76 2.32
N LEU A 97 -4.45 5.05 2.64
CA LEU A 97 -5.44 5.53 3.60
C LEU A 97 -6.75 5.83 2.85
N THR A 98 -7.87 5.48 3.46
CA THR A 98 -9.20 5.78 2.92
C THR A 98 -10.24 5.77 4.03
N CYS A 99 -11.40 6.35 3.74
CA CYS A 99 -12.57 6.22 4.58
C CYS A 99 -13.29 4.90 4.26
N ASP A 100 -13.37 3.99 5.23
CA ASP A 100 -14.08 2.72 5.11
C ASP A 100 -14.66 2.26 6.45
N THR A 101 -15.34 1.12 6.47
CA THR A 101 -15.80 0.49 7.70
C THR A 101 -14.69 -0.33 8.34
N GLU A 102 -14.76 -0.48 9.66
CA GLU A 102 -13.83 -1.36 10.38
C GLU A 102 -13.96 -2.83 9.93
N ALA A 103 -15.18 -3.26 9.58
CA ALA A 103 -15.43 -4.60 9.06
C ALA A 103 -14.68 -4.83 7.73
N ASP A 104 -14.81 -3.91 6.77
CA ASP A 104 -14.13 -4.01 5.47
C ASP A 104 -12.60 -3.97 5.61
N LYS A 105 -12.09 -3.08 6.47
CA LYS A 105 -10.66 -3.04 6.83
C LYS A 105 -10.16 -4.40 7.28
N ASN A 106 -10.84 -5.02 8.24
CA ASN A 106 -10.43 -6.32 8.78
C ASN A 106 -10.45 -7.40 7.70
N THR A 107 -11.52 -7.47 6.92
CA THR A 107 -11.66 -8.46 5.82
C THR A 107 -10.55 -8.30 4.77
N ARG A 108 -10.24 -7.08 4.35
CA ARG A 108 -9.22 -6.83 3.31
C ARG A 108 -7.81 -7.10 3.78
N ILE A 109 -7.50 -6.74 5.04
CA ILE A 109 -6.19 -7.09 5.64
C ILE A 109 -6.04 -8.60 5.76
N GLU A 110 -7.08 -9.30 6.24
CA GLU A 110 -7.07 -10.77 6.36
C GLU A 110 -6.90 -11.45 4.99
N ASN A 111 -7.67 -11.02 3.99
CA ASN A 111 -7.58 -11.55 2.63
C ASN A 111 -6.20 -11.33 2.03
N ALA A 112 -5.61 -10.13 2.20
CA ALA A 112 -4.26 -9.83 1.72
C ALA A 112 -3.21 -10.76 2.36
N LYS A 113 -3.27 -10.97 3.67
CA LYS A 113 -2.36 -11.87 4.40
C LYS A 113 -2.50 -13.34 3.99
N LYS A 114 -3.70 -13.75 3.56
CA LYS A 114 -3.99 -15.09 3.02
C LYS A 114 -3.78 -15.19 1.51
N CYS A 115 -3.39 -14.11 0.84
CA CYS A 115 -3.29 -14.01 -0.61
C CYS A 115 -4.59 -14.38 -1.36
N VAL A 116 -5.74 -14.04 -0.78
CA VAL A 116 -7.04 -14.15 -1.43
C VAL A 116 -7.34 -12.80 -2.09
N ARG A 117 -7.45 -12.80 -3.43
CA ARG A 117 -7.79 -11.61 -4.23
C ARG A 117 -9.25 -11.63 -4.63
#